data_AF-A0A7R9PSH3-F1
#
_entry.id   AF-A0A7R9PSH3-F1
#
_cell.length_a   1.000
_cell.length_b   1.000
_cell.length_c   1.000
_cell.angle_alpha   90.00
_cell.angle_beta   90.00
_cell.angle_gamma   90.00
#
_symmetry.space_group_name_H-M   'P 1'
#
loop_
_entity.id
_entity.type
_entity.pdbx_description
1 polymer ?
#
loop_
_entity_poly.entity_id
_entity_poly.type
_entity_poly.pdbx_seq_one_letter_code
_entity_poly.pdbx_strand_id
1 'polypeptide(L)'
;ASIHSAATPVGSFFSGMLSDRWGRKLALMVSTLPYIVGWLTLALADSHALVLAGRVICGVAVGLIAVPAQVILGEVAEPKIRGLLSGAPHMSYSLGILMVYILGASLEWHLAAGLGVITAASGAGGVQLPARESSVARET
;
A
#
# COMPACT_ATOMS: atom_id res chain seq x y z
N ALA A 1 -16.46 -4.80 1.57
CA ALA A 1 -15.67 -4.30 0.42
C ALA A 1 -16.02 -2.84 0.10
N SER A 2 -17.30 -2.49 -0.06
CA SER A 2 -17.75 -1.17 -0.50
C SER A 2 -17.24 0.01 0.33
N ILE A 3 -17.16 -0.13 1.66
CA ILE A 3 -16.68 0.93 2.56
C ILE A 3 -15.20 1.25 2.36
N HIS A 4 -14.38 0.22 2.11
CA HIS A 4 -12.96 0.42 1.82
C HIS A 4 -12.78 1.20 0.51
N SER A 5 -13.50 0.79 -0.54
CA SER A 5 -13.47 1.47 -1.84
C SER A 5 -14.05 2.88 -1.80
N ALA A 6 -15.05 3.14 -0.97
CA ALA A 6 -15.62 4.47 -0.79
C ALA A 6 -14.64 5.43 -0.08
N ALA A 7 -13.75 4.92 0.76
CA ALA A 7 -12.74 5.71 1.46
C ALA A 7 -11.50 6.01 0.60
N THR A 8 -11.22 5.20 -0.43
CA THR A 8 -10.05 5.36 -1.31
C THR A 8 -9.96 6.72 -2.02
N PRO A 9 -11.04 7.28 -2.63
CA PRO A 9 -10.99 8.57 -3.31
C PRO A 9 -10.57 9.72 -2.38
N VAL A 10 -11.00 9.65 -1.11
CA VAL A 10 -10.65 10.64 -0.10
C VAL A 10 -9.14 10.63 0.12
N GLY A 11 -8.55 9.44 0.31
CA GLY A 11 -7.10 9.28 0.43
C GLY A 11 -6.32 9.73 -0.80
N SER A 12 -6.81 9.41 -2.00
CA SER A 12 -6.16 9.81 -3.25
C SER A 12 -6.10 11.33 -3.44
N PHE A 13 -7.14 12.05 -3.00
CA PHE A 13 -7.18 13.51 -3.11
C PHE A 13 -6.09 14.18 -2.24
N PHE A 14 -5.91 13.69 -1.01
CA PHE A 14 -4.83 14.13 -0.13
C PHE A 14 -3.44 13.69 -0.63
N SER A 15 -3.35 12.53 -1.29
CA SER A 15 -2.10 12.01 -1.83
C SER A 15 -1.46 12.94 -2.86
N GLY A 16 -2.26 13.51 -3.76
CA GLY A 16 -1.78 14.45 -4.77
C GLY A 16 -1.11 15.67 -4.14
N MET A 17 -1.79 16.29 -3.16
CA MET A 17 -1.25 17.45 -2.43
C MET A 17 0.02 17.10 -1.65
N LEU A 18 0.07 15.90 -1.04
CA LEU A 18 1.21 15.44 -0.26
C LEU A 18 2.43 15.13 -1.14
N SER A 19 2.19 14.49 -2.29
CA SER A 19 3.21 14.15 -3.28
C SER A 19 3.83 15.39 -3.90
N ASP A 20 3.02 16.42 -4.19
CA ASP A 20 3.52 17.67 -4.77
C ASP A 20 4.34 18.51 -3.76
N ARG A 21 4.05 18.39 -2.45
CA ARG A 21 4.70 19.21 -1.42
C ARG A 21 5.92 18.57 -0.75
N TRP A 22 5.93 17.25 -0.56
CA TRP A 22 7.03 16.53 0.11
C TRP A 22 7.84 15.62 -0.81
N GLY A 23 7.46 15.52 -2.08
CA GLY A 23 8.10 14.63 -3.04
C GLY A 23 7.57 13.19 -2.98
N ARG A 24 7.60 12.54 -4.15
CA ARG A 24 6.94 11.24 -4.41
C ARG A 24 7.41 10.11 -3.48
N LYS A 25 8.70 10.09 -3.12
CA LYS A 25 9.29 9.06 -2.25
C LYS A 25 8.90 9.23 -0.78
N LEU A 26 8.92 10.46 -0.25
CA LEU A 26 8.50 10.72 1.13
C LEU A 26 6.99 10.54 1.30
N ALA A 27 6.19 10.88 0.28
CA ALA A 27 4.76 10.63 0.30
C ALA A 27 4.43 9.13 0.48
N LEU A 28 5.17 8.23 -0.18
CA LEU A 28 5.01 6.78 0.05
C LEU A 28 5.35 6.37 1.48
N MET A 29 6.47 6.85 2.03
CA MET A 29 6.89 6.51 3.40
C MET A 29 5.88 6.99 4.45
N VAL A 30 5.34 8.21 4.30
CA VAL A 30 4.32 8.76 5.22
C VAL A 30 3.02 7.98 5.11
N SER A 31 2.65 7.53 3.90
CA SER A 31 1.42 6.78 3.65
C SER A 31 1.44 5.35 4.21
N THR A 32 2.62 4.80 4.47
CA THR A 32 2.76 3.51 5.15
C THR A 32 2.30 3.54 6.60
N LEU A 33 2.46 4.68 7.30
CA LEU A 33 2.04 4.82 8.70
C LEU A 33 0.52 4.59 8.91
N PRO A 34 -0.39 5.30 8.22
CA PRO A 34 -1.82 5.04 8.37
C PRO A 34 -2.22 3.64 7.88
N TYR A 35 -1.45 3.04 6.97
CA TYR A 35 -1.69 1.67 6.51
C TYR A 35 -1.43 0.65 7.63
N ILE A 36 -0.31 0.77 8.36
CA ILE A 36 0.00 -0.07 9.52
C ILE A 36 -1.05 0.12 10.61
N VAL A 37 -1.44 1.37 10.90
CA VAL A 37 -2.46 1.67 11.91
C VAL A 37 -3.81 1.03 11.56
N GLY A 38 -4.21 1.07 10.28
CA GLY A 38 -5.45 0.44 9.82
C GLY A 38 -5.47 -1.08 10.01
N TRP A 39 -4.37 -1.76 9.69
CA TRP A 39 -4.24 -3.21 9.90
C TRP A 39 -4.16 -3.58 11.38
N LEU A 40 -3.46 -2.79 12.19
CA LEU A 40 -3.40 -2.99 13.64
C LEU A 40 -4.78 -2.84 14.28
N THR A 41 -5.55 -1.84 13.86
CA THR A 41 -6.94 -1.63 14.30
C THR A 41 -7.82 -2.81 13.91
N LEU A 42 -7.59 -3.41 12.74
CA LEU A 42 -8.30 -4.61 12.30
C LEU A 42 -7.94 -5.86 13.11
N ALA A 43 -6.68 -5.99 13.51
CA ALA A 43 -6.19 -7.12 14.29
C ALA A 43 -6.68 -7.09 15.75
N LEU A 44 -6.88 -5.90 16.31
CA LEU A 44 -7.40 -5.67 17.67
C LEU A 44 -8.92 -5.45 17.71
N ALA A 45 -9.63 -5.71 16.61
CA ALA A 45 -11.04 -5.35 16.51
C ALA A 45 -11.95 -6.36 17.22
N ASP A 46 -12.36 -6.08 18.46
CA ASP A 46 -13.34 -6.89 19.20
C ASP A 46 -14.80 -6.57 18.86
N SER A 47 -15.04 -5.51 18.07
CA SER A 47 -16.39 -5.06 17.72
C SER A 47 -16.56 -4.77 16.23
N HIS A 48 -17.78 -4.93 15.73
CA HIS A 48 -18.13 -4.61 14.33
C HIS A 48 -17.78 -3.16 13.96
N ALA A 49 -17.91 -2.23 14.90
CA ALA A 49 -17.57 -0.83 14.70
C ALA A 49 -16.05 -0.61 14.49
N LEU A 50 -15.20 -1.33 15.24
CA LEU A 50 -13.74 -1.27 15.06
C LEU A 50 -13.30 -1.87 13.73
N VAL A 51 -13.94 -2.96 13.30
CA VAL A 51 -13.70 -3.55 11.96
C VAL A 51 -14.04 -2.52 10.87
N LEU A 52 -15.19 -1.84 10.99
CA LEU A 52 -15.60 -0.80 10.04
C LEU A 52 -14.61 0.37 10.01
N ALA A 53 -14.20 0.86 11.19
CA ALA A 53 -13.22 1.94 11.31
C ALA A 53 -11.87 1.56 10.69
N GLY A 54 -11.34 0.37 10.98
CA GLY A 54 -10.09 -0.11 10.38
C GLY A 54 -10.19 -0.26 8.86
N ARG A 55 -11.34 -0.69 8.31
CA ARG A 55 -11.56 -0.76 6.85
C ARG A 55 -11.54 0.61 6.19
N VAL A 56 -12.10 1.64 6.83
CA VAL A 56 -12.04 3.03 6.36
C VAL A 56 -10.60 3.53 6.37
N ILE A 57 -9.89 3.36 7.49
CA ILE A 57 -8.48 3.78 7.64
C ILE A 57 -7.59 3.11 6.58
N CYS A 58 -7.71 1.79 6.41
CA CYS A 58 -7.00 1.07 5.35
C CYS A 58 -7.38 1.59 3.96
N GLY A 59 -8.65 1.92 3.71
CA GLY A 59 -9.11 2.44 2.42
C GLY A 59 -8.47 3.79 2.07
N VAL A 60 -8.43 4.71 3.04
CA VAL A 60 -7.74 6.01 2.90
C VAL A 60 -6.25 5.79 2.68
N ALA A 61 -5.61 4.91 3.45
CA ALA A 61 -4.18 4.63 3.32
C ALA A 61 -3.80 4.02 1.96
N VAL A 62 -4.61 3.10 1.43
CA VAL A 62 -4.40 2.54 0.08
C VAL A 62 -4.50 3.63 -0.99
N GLY A 63 -5.46 4.54 -0.88
CA GLY A 63 -5.58 5.69 -1.78
C GLY A 63 -4.36 6.61 -1.72
N LEU A 64 -3.81 6.80 -0.52
CA LEU A 64 -2.58 7.57 -0.31
C LEU A 64 -1.35 6.94 -0.98
N ILE A 65 -1.23 5.61 -0.96
CA ILE A 65 -0.09 4.87 -1.55
C ILE A 65 -0.23 4.73 -3.07
N ALA A 66 -1.43 4.48 -3.58
CA ALA A 66 -1.66 4.11 -4.97
C ALA A 66 -1.17 5.18 -5.96
N VAL A 67 -1.45 6.46 -5.68
CA VAL A 67 -1.08 7.58 -6.58
C VAL A 67 0.45 7.68 -6.76
N PRO A 68 1.27 7.90 -5.70
CA PRO A 68 2.71 8.04 -5.85
C PRO A 68 3.39 6.75 -6.33
N ALA A 69 2.85 5.57 -5.99
CA ALA A 69 3.38 4.29 -6.49
C ALA A 69 3.27 4.18 -8.02
N GLN A 70 2.09 4.48 -8.58
CA GLN A 70 1.90 4.44 -10.05
C GLN A 70 2.74 5.49 -10.77
N VAL A 71 2.93 6.64 -10.14
CA VAL A 71 3.70 7.74 -10.69
C VAL A 71 5.19 7.39 -10.76
N ILE A 72 5.80 6.88 -9.69
CA ILE A 72 7.21 6.45 -9.70
C ILE A 72 7.41 5.29 -10.69
N LEU A 73 6.48 4.35 -10.73
CA LEU A 73 6.52 3.26 -11.71
C LEU A 73 6.52 3.80 -13.16
N GLY A 74 5.79 4.87 -13.43
CA GLY A 74 5.79 5.56 -14.72
C GLY A 74 7.08 6.34 -15.01
N GLU A 75 7.78 6.83 -13.99
CA GLU A 75 9.08 7.51 -14.12
C GLU A 75 10.23 6.53 -14.39
N VAL A 76 10.20 5.35 -13.77
CA VAL A 76 11.23 4.31 -13.92
C VAL A 76 11.02 3.49 -15.19
N ALA A 77 9.81 3.49 -15.76
CA ALA A 77 9.48 2.65 -16.90
C ALA A 77 10.06 3.18 -18.23
N GLU A 78 10.93 2.38 -18.83
CA GLU A 78 11.40 2.54 -20.21
C GLU A 78 10.20 2.50 -21.19
N PRO A 79 10.12 3.39 -22.21
CA PRO A 79 8.94 3.51 -23.09
C PRO A 79 8.51 2.20 -23.78
N LYS A 80 9.45 1.28 -24.03
CA LYS A 80 9.20 0.00 -24.71
C LYS A 80 8.51 -1.05 -23.83
N ILE A 81 8.63 -0.98 -22.51
CA ILE A 81 8.10 -1.98 -21.55
C ILE A 81 7.11 -1.39 -20.55
N ARG A 82 6.71 -0.13 -20.74
CA ARG A 82 5.79 0.60 -19.84
C ARG A 82 4.47 -0.13 -19.60
N GLY A 83 3.93 -0.80 -20.62
CA GLY A 83 2.72 -1.62 -20.49
C GLY A 83 2.93 -2.82 -19.56
N LEU A 84 4.04 -3.55 -19.71
CA LEU A 84 4.35 -4.71 -18.86
C LEU A 84 4.61 -4.28 -17.41
N LEU A 85 5.34 -3.18 -17.20
CA LEU A 85 5.62 -2.61 -15.88
C LEU A 85 4.34 -2.16 -15.17
N SER A 86 3.37 -1.58 -15.88
CA SER A 86 2.07 -1.23 -15.28
C SER A 86 1.19 -2.45 -14.94
N GLY A 87 1.35 -3.56 -15.67
CA GLY A 87 0.60 -4.80 -15.46
C GLY A 87 1.13 -5.66 -14.32
N ALA A 88 2.46 -5.67 -14.10
CA ALA A 88 3.11 -6.44 -13.03
C ALA A 88 2.51 -6.24 -11.61
N PRO A 89 2.27 -5.00 -11.12
CA PRO A 89 1.67 -4.81 -9.80
C PRO A 89 0.21 -5.28 -9.73
N HIS A 90 -0.55 -5.21 -10.83
CA HIS A 90 -1.94 -5.70 -10.87
C HIS A 90 -2.01 -7.24 -10.82
N MET A 91 -1.05 -7.92 -11.47
CA MET A 91 -0.92 -9.38 -11.39
C MET A 91 -0.55 -9.82 -9.97
N SER A 92 0.42 -9.14 -9.36
CA SER A 92 0.80 -9.38 -7.96
C SER A 92 -0.37 -9.15 -7.00
N TYR A 93 -1.15 -8.08 -7.21
CA TYR A 93 -2.33 -7.77 -6.41
C TYR A 93 -3.40 -8.86 -6.50
N SER A 94 -3.69 -9.34 -7.72
CA SER A 94 -4.65 -10.44 -7.95
C SER A 94 -4.21 -11.73 -7.28
N LEU A 95 -2.92 -12.06 -7.36
CA LEU A 95 -2.35 -13.26 -6.73
C LEU A 95 -2.36 -13.17 -5.20
N GLY A 96 -2.10 -11.99 -4.64
CA GLY A 96 -2.23 -11.74 -3.21
C GLY A 96 -3.66 -11.90 -2.70
N ILE A 97 -4.65 -11.38 -3.42
CA ILE A 97 -6.07 -11.57 -3.10
C ILE A 97 -6.44 -13.06 -3.10
N LEU A 98 -5.98 -13.81 -4.09
CA LEU A 98 -6.23 -15.25 -4.18
C LEU A 98 -5.66 -15.99 -2.96
N MET A 99 -4.43 -15.68 -2.55
CA MET A 99 -3.84 -16.24 -1.33
C MET A 99 -4.66 -15.89 -0.07
N VAL A 100 -5.09 -14.64 0.07
CA VAL A 100 -5.91 -14.20 1.22
C VAL A 100 -7.25 -14.95 1.26
N TYR A 101 -7.89 -15.19 0.11
CA TYR A 101 -9.13 -15.96 0.07
C TYR A 101 -8.93 -17.44 0.44
N ILE A 102 -7.85 -18.06 -0.03
CA ILE A 102 -7.53 -19.46 0.32
C ILE A 102 -7.27 -19.59 1.83
N LEU A 103 -6.50 -18.66 2.40
CA LEU A 103 -6.18 -18.63 3.82
C LEU A 103 -7.41 -18.29 4.68
N GLY A 104 -8.24 -17.34 4.23
CA GLY A 104 -9.49 -16.99 4.91
C GLY A 104 -10.55 -18.10 4.86
N ALA A 105 -10.46 -19.03 3.91
CA ALA A 105 -11.32 -20.20 3.85
C ALA A 105 -10.87 -21.33 4.80
N SER A 106 -9.61 -21.32 5.25
CA SER A 106 -9.01 -22.41 6.04
C SER A 106 -8.64 -22.03 7.48
N LEU A 107 -8.51 -20.73 7.80
CA LEU A 107 -8.11 -20.21 9.11
C LEU A 107 -9.12 -19.22 9.70
N GLU A 108 -9.12 -19.07 11.02
CA GLU A 108 -9.85 -18.01 11.73
C GLU A 108 -9.46 -16.61 11.24
N TRP A 109 -10.45 -15.72 11.14
CA TRP A 109 -10.31 -14.37 10.59
C TRP A 109 -9.29 -13.48 11.33
N HIS A 110 -8.98 -13.78 12.60
CA HIS A 110 -7.92 -13.11 13.35
C HIS A 110 -6.51 -13.39 12.79
N LEU A 111 -6.24 -14.63 12.36
CA LEU A 111 -4.96 -14.99 11.74
C LEU A 111 -4.83 -14.32 10.37
N ALA A 112 -5.94 -14.20 9.63
CA ALA A 112 -5.97 -13.43 8.39
C ALA A 112 -5.68 -11.93 8.62
N ALA A 113 -6.15 -11.34 9.73
CA ALA A 113 -5.82 -9.99 10.11
C ALA A 113 -4.34 -9.84 10.52
N GLY A 114 -3.78 -10.82 11.24
CA GLY A 114 -2.36 -10.86 11.59
C GLY A 114 -1.42 -10.93 10.39
N LEU A 115 -1.77 -11.73 9.37
CA LEU A 115 -1.04 -11.76 8.09
C LEU A 115 -1.09 -10.41 7.36
N GLY A 116 -2.20 -9.67 7.50
CA GLY A 116 -2.33 -8.30 7.03
C GLY A 116 -1.31 -7.33 7.65
N VAL A 117 -1.05 -7.46 8.95
CA VAL A 117 -0.01 -6.68 9.64
C VAL A 117 1.39 -7.03 9.09
N ILE A 118 1.65 -8.32 8.82
CA ILE A 118 2.93 -8.76 8.24
C ILE A 118 3.12 -8.19 6.83
N THR A 119 2.09 -8.21 5.98
CA THR A 119 2.19 -7.62 4.63
C THR A 119 2.37 -6.09 4.68
N ALA A 120 1.72 -5.40 5.61
CA ALA A 120 1.93 -3.98 5.85
C ALA A 120 3.37 -3.66 6.32
N ALA A 121 3.92 -4.49 7.20
CA ALA A 121 5.28 -4.36 7.70
C ALA A 121 6.34 -4.67 6.61
N SER A 122 6.13 -5.70 5.80
CA SER A 122 7.00 -6.03 4.67
C SER A 122 7.00 -4.94 3.60
N GLY A 123 5.84 -4.32 3.35
CA GLY A 123 5.73 -3.15 2.47
C GLY A 123 6.51 -1.94 3.00
N ALA A 124 6.50 -1.72 4.32
CA ALA A 124 7.33 -0.69 4.94
C ALA A 124 8.83 -0.96 4.71
N GLY A 125 9.27 -2.19 5.00
CA GLY A 125 10.67 -2.62 4.83
C GLY A 125 11.18 -2.57 3.39
N GLY A 126 10.34 -2.91 2.41
CA GLY A 126 10.67 -2.82 0.98
C GLY A 126 10.79 -1.38 0.45
N VAL A 127 10.03 -0.44 1.02
CA VAL A 127 10.14 0.99 0.70
C VAL A 127 11.43 1.62 1.25
N GLN A 128 12.10 0.96 2.21
CA GLN A 128 13.31 1.47 2.88
C GLN A 128 14.65 1.13 2.19
N LEU A 129 14.69 0.41 1.06
CA LEU A 129 15.94 0.09 0.34
C LEU A 129 15.84 0.38 -1.17
N PRO A 130 16.83 1.04 -1.84
CA PRO A 130 17.98 1.79 -1.36
C PRO A 130 17.90 3.29 -1.75
N ALA A 131 18.13 4.19 -0.79
CA ALA A 131 18.56 5.57 -1.06
C ALA A 131 20.09 5.66 -1.28
N ARG A 132 20.72 4.60 -1.79
CA ARG A 132 22.18 4.44 -1.78
C ARG A 132 22.87 4.46 -3.16
N GLU A 133 22.20 4.96 -4.20
CA GLU A 133 22.79 5.04 -5.55
C GLU A 133 23.08 6.46 -6.07
N SER A 134 22.70 7.54 -5.37
CA SER A 134 23.01 8.89 -5.84
C SER A 134 24.38 9.45 -5.41
N SER A 135 25.12 8.77 -4.53
CA SER A 135 26.48 9.18 -4.14
C SER A 135 27.61 8.42 -4.82
N VAL A 136 27.34 7.28 -5.47
CA VAL A 136 28.39 6.47 -6.13
C VAL A 136 28.55 6.84 -7.61
N ALA A 137 27.49 7.30 -8.28
CA ALA A 137 27.55 7.72 -9.69
C ALA A 137 28.19 9.11 -9.92
N ARG A 138 28.78 9.73 -8.89
CA ARG A 138 29.56 10.98 -9.02
C ARG A 138 31.07 10.76 -8.95
N GLU A 139 31.55 9.52 -8.78
CA GLU A 139 32.99 9.20 -8.68
C GLU A 139 33.51 8.16 -9.69
N THR A 140 32.76 7.88 -10.77
CA THR A 140 33.25 7.07 -11.91
C THR A 140 33.14 7.81 -13.22
#